data_AF-A0A0R2P4G0-F1
#
_entry.id   AF-A0A0R2P4G0-F1
#
_cell.length_a   1.000
_cell.length_b   1.000
_cell.length_c   1.000
_cell.angle_alpha   90.00
_cell.angle_beta   90.00
_cell.angle_gamma   90.00
#
_symmetry.space_group_name_H-M   'P 1'
#
loop_
_entity.id
_entity.type
_entity.pdbx_description
1 polymer ?
#
loop_
_entity_poly.entity_id
_entity_poly.type
_entity_poly.pdbx_seq_one_letter_code
_entity_poly.pdbx_strand_id
1 'polypeptide(L)'
;DAKGNFLANPALASRKDLRDAVVSSRGAAEKWEKTSAFNRSQILYRVAEVMQGRAEQFASEIIAQEGLTKSQAKKQVEKAIDLWVWYSGWCDKIATIYGATNPVSGSFYNFTIPEPLGVVGVFAGGKDSLLDLVHGIAPVLAGGNVAITLANQNFPLSAITLSEVFATSDLPAGVVNVLTGKHSELASWVASHMDIDGIDGSGLDSQVYESVRLAGTDNLKRIKKFSSTESPERILAFMESKTVWHPIGI
;
A
#
# COMPACT_ATOMS: atom_id res chain seq x y z
N ASP A 1 9.28 -20.53 -14.12
CA ASP A 1 8.44 -19.79 -15.07
C ASP A 1 7.09 -20.53 -15.16
N ALA A 2 6.14 -20.01 -15.93
CA ALA A 2 4.83 -20.64 -16.12
C ALA A 2 4.87 -22.02 -16.81
N LYS A 3 6.03 -22.41 -17.37
CA LYS A 3 6.27 -23.71 -18.00
C LYS A 3 6.97 -24.70 -17.06
N GLY A 4 7.25 -24.31 -15.83
CA GLY A 4 7.93 -25.14 -14.82
C GLY A 4 9.46 -25.09 -14.89
N ASN A 5 10.06 -24.24 -15.73
CA ASN A 5 11.51 -24.05 -15.75
C ASN A 5 11.97 -23.17 -14.59
N PHE A 6 13.24 -23.27 -14.21
CA PHE A 6 13.85 -22.34 -13.28
C PHE A 6 13.78 -20.90 -13.81
N LEU A 7 13.42 -19.95 -12.95
CA LEU A 7 13.36 -18.52 -13.30
C LEU A 7 14.24 -17.69 -12.36
N ALA A 8 14.00 -17.76 -11.05
CA ALA A 8 14.75 -17.02 -10.04
C ALA A 8 14.53 -17.63 -8.65
N ASN A 9 15.37 -17.23 -7.68
CA ASN A 9 15.19 -17.51 -6.26
C ASN A 9 14.86 -16.19 -5.52
N PRO A 10 13.59 -15.93 -5.17
CA PRO A 10 13.26 -14.80 -4.30
C PRO A 10 13.75 -15.08 -2.87
N ALA A 11 14.03 -14.02 -2.11
CA ALA A 11 14.32 -14.16 -0.69
C ALA A 11 13.08 -14.72 0.04
N LEU A 12 13.31 -15.50 1.09
CA LEU A 12 12.26 -15.94 2.01
C LEU A 12 12.38 -15.12 3.28
N ALA A 13 11.63 -14.02 3.36
CA ALA A 13 11.65 -13.13 4.50
C ALA A 13 11.22 -13.86 5.78
N SER A 14 11.98 -13.62 6.83
CA SER A 14 11.75 -14.14 8.17
C SER A 14 11.00 -13.13 9.04
N ARG A 15 10.62 -13.56 10.25
CA ARG A 15 10.11 -12.66 11.29
C ARG A 15 11.09 -11.52 11.60
N LYS A 16 12.40 -11.74 11.47
CA LYS A 16 13.40 -10.70 11.72
C LYS A 16 13.33 -9.61 10.65
N ASP A 17 13.24 -10.00 9.38
CA ASP A 17 13.13 -9.04 8.26
C ASP A 17 11.86 -8.21 8.38
N LEU A 18 10.75 -8.83 8.81
CA LEU A 18 9.52 -8.09 9.14
C LEU A 18 9.75 -7.06 10.25
N ARG A 19 10.44 -7.43 11.34
CA ARG A 19 10.73 -6.49 12.43
C ARG A 19 11.57 -5.30 11.94
N ASP A 20 12.59 -5.57 11.13
CA ASP A 20 13.48 -4.55 10.60
C ASP A 20 12.71 -3.61 9.65
N ALA A 21 11.79 -4.15 8.83
CA ALA A 21 10.86 -3.39 8.01
C ALA A 21 9.91 -2.51 8.85
N VAL A 22 9.41 -3.01 10.00
CA VAL A 22 8.58 -2.23 10.91
C VAL A 22 9.35 -1.05 11.49
N VAL A 23 10.58 -1.26 11.96
CA VAL A 23 11.44 -0.18 12.48
C VAL A 23 11.68 0.89 11.41
N SER A 24 11.99 0.45 10.19
CA SER A 24 12.18 1.32 9.02
C SER A 24 10.93 2.15 8.72
N SER A 25 9.77 1.50 8.59
CA SER A 25 8.49 2.19 8.33
C SER A 25 8.10 3.13 9.46
N ARG A 26 8.31 2.76 10.73
CA ARG A 26 8.01 3.67 11.83
C ARG A 26 8.87 4.92 11.83
N GLY A 27 10.17 4.79 11.53
CA GLY A 27 11.06 5.93 11.39
C GLY A 27 10.66 6.87 10.26
N ALA A 28 9.97 6.38 9.23
CA ALA A 28 9.53 7.16 8.07
C ALA A 28 8.13 7.77 8.22
N ALA A 29 7.26 7.16 9.04
CA ALA A 29 5.82 7.47 9.09
C ALA A 29 5.52 8.96 9.34
N GLU A 30 6.09 9.55 10.39
CA GLU A 30 5.84 10.95 10.76
C GLU A 30 6.30 11.92 9.65
N LYS A 31 7.44 11.64 9.03
CA LYS A 31 7.97 12.49 7.95
C LYS A 31 7.10 12.40 6.69
N TRP A 32 6.60 11.22 6.37
CA TRP A 32 5.73 11.00 5.21
C TRP A 32 4.34 11.62 5.40
N GLU A 33 3.77 11.47 6.60
CA GLU A 33 2.53 12.15 7.01
C GLU A 33 2.63 13.67 6.82
N LYS A 34 3.74 14.27 7.29
CA LYS A 34 4.02 15.71 7.20
C LYS A 34 4.42 16.19 5.80
N THR A 35 4.70 15.29 4.87
CA THR A 35 4.99 15.66 3.48
C THR A 35 3.73 16.26 2.86
N SER A 36 3.82 17.40 2.19
CA SER A 36 2.63 18.03 1.62
C SER A 36 1.93 17.10 0.63
N ALA A 37 0.59 17.19 0.54
CA ALA A 37 -0.19 16.41 -0.40
C ALA A 37 0.30 16.55 -1.86
N PHE A 38 0.71 17.76 -2.24
CA PHE A 38 1.33 18.03 -3.54
C PHE A 38 2.63 17.26 -3.73
N ASN A 39 3.55 17.29 -2.76
CA ASN A 39 4.82 16.56 -2.87
C ASN A 39 4.61 15.04 -2.89
N ARG A 40 3.67 14.51 -2.10
CA ARG A 40 3.28 13.09 -2.19
C ARG A 40 2.78 12.76 -3.60
N SER A 41 1.91 13.60 -4.16
CA SER A 41 1.41 13.45 -5.54
C SER A 41 2.54 13.39 -6.56
N GLN A 42 3.51 14.31 -6.48
CA GLN A 42 4.66 14.33 -7.40
C GLN A 42 5.51 13.08 -7.30
N ILE A 43 5.77 12.58 -6.07
CA ILE A 43 6.53 11.34 -5.87
C ILE A 43 5.77 10.13 -6.45
N LEU A 44 4.46 10.02 -6.23
CA LEU A 44 3.67 8.91 -6.79
C LEU A 44 3.57 8.99 -8.32
N TYR A 45 3.48 10.20 -8.88
CA TYR A 45 3.55 10.39 -10.33
C TYR A 45 4.92 9.99 -10.88
N ARG A 46 6.01 10.31 -10.15
CA ARG A 46 7.37 9.90 -10.50
C ARG A 46 7.55 8.38 -10.49
N VAL A 47 6.87 7.66 -9.59
CA VAL A 47 6.81 6.19 -9.62
C VAL A 47 6.19 5.69 -10.93
N ALA A 48 5.08 6.30 -11.38
CA ALA A 48 4.46 5.95 -12.66
C ALA A 48 5.41 6.20 -13.85
N GLU A 49 6.10 7.34 -13.89
CA GLU A 49 7.05 7.66 -14.96
C GLU A 49 8.22 6.68 -15.05
N VAL A 50 8.83 6.35 -13.91
CA VAL A 50 9.96 5.41 -13.86
C VAL A 50 9.48 4.00 -14.23
N MET A 51 8.30 3.61 -13.76
CA MET A 51 7.66 2.35 -14.15
C MET A 51 7.38 2.28 -15.66
N GLN A 52 6.91 3.38 -16.26
CA GLN A 52 6.69 3.49 -17.71
C GLN A 52 7.97 3.28 -18.51
N GLY A 53 9.11 3.81 -18.04
CA GLY A 53 10.42 3.58 -18.64
C GLY A 53 10.89 2.12 -18.59
N ARG A 54 10.33 1.31 -17.67
CA ARG A 54 10.64 -0.11 -17.48
C ARG A 54 9.50 -1.04 -17.89
N ALA A 55 8.51 -0.54 -18.64
CA ALA A 55 7.30 -1.30 -18.95
C ALA A 55 7.57 -2.64 -19.66
N GLU A 56 8.57 -2.70 -20.53
CA GLU A 56 8.95 -3.94 -21.23
C GLU A 56 9.53 -4.99 -20.28
N GLN A 57 10.28 -4.57 -19.25
CA GLN A 57 10.82 -5.46 -18.23
C GLN A 57 9.68 -6.07 -17.41
N PHE A 58 8.77 -5.25 -16.91
CA PHE A 58 7.60 -5.73 -16.17
C PHE A 58 6.75 -6.68 -17.01
N ALA A 59 6.49 -6.36 -18.27
CA ALA A 59 5.74 -7.24 -19.16
C ALA A 59 6.44 -8.59 -19.35
N SER A 60 7.76 -8.60 -19.47
CA SER A 60 8.55 -9.83 -19.61
C SER A 60 8.50 -10.70 -18.35
N GLU A 61 8.59 -10.09 -17.17
CA GLU A 61 8.49 -10.76 -15.87
C GLU A 61 7.10 -11.37 -15.64
N ILE A 62 6.04 -10.64 -16.03
CA ILE A 62 4.65 -11.12 -15.99
C ILE A 62 4.47 -12.31 -16.92
N ILE A 63 4.94 -12.24 -18.17
CA ILE A 63 4.86 -13.37 -19.12
C ILE A 63 5.58 -14.60 -18.54
N ALA A 64 6.78 -14.39 -17.98
CA ALA A 64 7.58 -15.48 -17.45
C ALA A 64 6.93 -16.15 -16.23
N GLN A 65 6.29 -15.39 -15.34
CA GLN A 65 5.73 -15.94 -14.10
C GLN A 65 4.28 -16.39 -14.24
N GLU A 66 3.44 -15.58 -14.89
CA GLU A 66 1.99 -15.80 -14.97
C GLU A 66 1.58 -16.57 -16.24
N GLY A 67 2.47 -16.67 -17.24
CA GLY A 67 2.20 -17.38 -18.49
C GLY A 67 1.24 -16.66 -19.42
N LEU A 68 1.07 -15.35 -19.22
CA LEU A 68 0.19 -14.51 -20.03
C LEU A 68 0.75 -14.26 -21.44
N THR A 69 -0.14 -13.93 -22.38
CA THR A 69 0.28 -13.43 -23.69
C THR A 69 0.91 -12.03 -23.57
N LYS A 70 1.75 -11.64 -24.55
CA LYS A 70 2.36 -10.30 -24.60
C LYS A 70 1.32 -9.17 -24.49
N SER A 71 0.17 -9.32 -25.14
CA SER A 71 -0.91 -8.33 -25.10
C SER A 71 -1.52 -8.20 -23.70
N GLN A 72 -1.79 -9.33 -23.02
CA GLN A 72 -2.32 -9.34 -21.66
C GLN A 72 -1.32 -8.75 -20.66
N ALA A 73 -0.04 -9.14 -20.75
CA ALA A 73 1.00 -8.62 -19.88
C ALA A 73 1.19 -7.11 -20.05
N LYS A 74 1.25 -6.62 -21.29
CA LYS A 74 1.31 -5.18 -21.59
C LYS A 74 0.12 -4.43 -20.99
N LYS A 75 -1.10 -4.96 -21.16
CA LYS A 75 -2.31 -4.37 -20.59
C LYS A 75 -2.27 -4.32 -19.06
N GLN A 76 -1.72 -5.33 -18.41
CA GLN A 76 -1.55 -5.34 -16.94
C GLN A 76 -0.61 -4.23 -16.49
N VAL A 77 0.52 -4.05 -17.18
CA VAL A 77 1.49 -2.98 -16.92
C VAL A 77 0.88 -1.60 -17.13
N GLU A 78 0.19 -1.39 -18.26
CA GLU A 78 -0.48 -0.11 -18.57
C GLU A 78 -1.48 0.27 -17.47
N LYS A 79 -2.36 -0.68 -17.07
CA LYS A 79 -3.29 -0.45 -15.97
C LYS A 79 -2.60 -0.12 -14.64
N ALA A 80 -1.48 -0.77 -14.34
CA ALA A 80 -0.75 -0.50 -13.11
C ALA A 80 -0.11 0.91 -13.12
N ILE A 81 0.37 1.37 -14.27
CA ILE A 81 0.88 2.75 -14.45
C ILE A 81 -0.27 3.75 -14.32
N ASP A 82 -1.38 3.53 -15.01
CA ASP A 82 -2.58 4.38 -14.95
C ASP A 82 -3.09 4.49 -13.50
N LEU A 83 -3.06 3.39 -12.76
CA LEU A 83 -3.48 3.35 -11.37
C LEU A 83 -2.58 4.19 -10.45
N TRP A 84 -1.26 4.20 -10.68
CA TRP A 84 -0.36 5.11 -9.96
C TRP A 84 -0.70 6.58 -10.24
N VAL A 85 -0.93 6.94 -11.51
CA VAL A 85 -1.34 8.29 -11.91
C VAL A 85 -2.69 8.67 -11.28
N TRP A 86 -3.61 7.72 -11.21
CA TRP A 86 -4.91 7.93 -10.60
C TRP A 86 -4.79 8.22 -9.09
N TYR A 87 -4.03 7.40 -8.36
CA TYR A 87 -3.79 7.61 -6.92
C TYR A 87 -2.94 8.84 -6.61
N SER A 88 -1.98 9.20 -7.47
CA SER A 88 -1.24 10.46 -7.32
C SER A 88 -2.21 11.65 -7.37
N GLY A 89 -3.23 11.58 -8.21
CA GLY A 89 -4.30 12.58 -8.31
C GLY A 89 -5.19 12.71 -7.07
N TRP A 90 -5.19 11.73 -6.15
CA TRP A 90 -6.03 11.78 -4.94
C TRP A 90 -5.37 12.47 -3.75
N CYS A 91 -4.05 12.58 -3.73
CA CYS A 91 -3.29 13.00 -2.54
C CYS A 91 -3.80 14.33 -1.93
N ASP A 92 -4.24 15.28 -2.76
CA ASP A 92 -4.72 16.62 -2.38
C ASP A 92 -6.25 16.75 -2.37
N LYS A 93 -7.00 15.68 -2.65
CA LYS A 93 -8.48 15.68 -2.75
C LYS A 93 -9.17 14.91 -1.63
N ILE A 94 -8.43 14.15 -0.83
CA ILE A 94 -9.01 13.28 0.23
C ILE A 94 -9.80 14.10 1.26
N ALA A 95 -9.26 15.23 1.72
CA ALA A 95 -9.94 16.09 2.69
C ALA A 95 -11.25 16.69 2.15
N THR A 96 -11.37 16.86 0.83
CA THR A 96 -12.60 17.38 0.20
C THR A 96 -13.73 16.35 0.23
N ILE A 97 -13.42 15.05 0.12
CA ILE A 97 -14.43 13.98 0.08
C ILE A 97 -14.71 13.34 1.45
N TYR A 98 -13.80 13.51 2.41
CA TYR A 98 -13.89 12.84 3.72
C TYR A 98 -13.69 13.78 4.91
N GLY A 99 -13.35 15.05 4.68
CA GLY A 99 -13.40 16.09 5.70
C GLY A 99 -14.78 16.72 5.81
N ALA A 100 -15.03 17.40 6.92
CA ALA A 100 -16.29 18.11 7.16
C ALA A 100 -16.08 19.37 8.01
N THR A 101 -16.88 20.40 7.73
CA THR A 101 -17.14 21.48 8.70
C THR A 101 -18.45 21.14 9.39
N ASN A 102 -18.41 20.86 10.69
CA ASN A 102 -19.55 20.36 11.43
C ASN A 102 -20.31 21.53 12.08
N PRO A 103 -21.61 21.69 11.82
CA PRO A 103 -22.40 22.73 12.48
C PRO A 103 -22.59 22.39 13.96
N VAL A 104 -22.28 23.34 14.85
CA VAL A 104 -22.42 23.18 16.30
C VAL A 104 -23.07 24.43 16.91
N SER A 105 -23.83 24.25 17.99
CA SER A 105 -24.59 25.32 18.66
C SER A 105 -23.77 26.18 19.65
N GLY A 106 -22.44 26.18 19.53
CA GLY A 106 -21.53 26.94 20.41
C GLY A 106 -20.55 27.81 19.62
N SER A 107 -19.82 28.68 20.32
CA SER A 107 -18.80 29.57 19.73
C SER A 107 -17.52 28.82 19.36
N PHE A 108 -17.63 27.82 18.48
CA PHE A 108 -16.54 27.01 17.98
C PHE A 108 -16.64 26.83 16.47
N TYR A 109 -15.50 26.90 15.80
CA TYR A 109 -15.34 26.22 14.53
C TYR A 109 -15.07 24.75 14.80
N ASN A 110 -15.86 23.87 14.18
CA ASN A 110 -15.69 22.43 14.30
C ASN A 110 -15.36 21.82 12.95
N PHE A 111 -14.18 21.20 12.83
CA PHE A 111 -13.74 20.59 11.59
C PHE A 111 -13.32 19.14 11.83
N THR A 112 -13.78 18.22 10.99
CA THR A 112 -13.25 16.86 10.90
C THR A 112 -12.27 16.78 9.74
N ILE A 113 -11.07 16.29 10.01
CA ILE A 113 -9.98 16.17 9.04
C ILE A 113 -9.52 14.70 9.00
N PRO A 114 -9.37 14.10 7.79
CA PRO A 114 -8.69 12.81 7.67
C PRO A 114 -7.20 12.95 7.97
N GLU A 115 -6.71 12.17 8.92
CA GLU A 115 -5.29 11.98 9.18
C GLU A 115 -4.87 10.55 8.81
N PRO A 116 -3.62 10.30 8.38
CA PRO A 116 -3.16 8.95 8.10
C PRO A 116 -3.20 8.08 9.36
N LEU A 117 -3.49 6.80 9.19
CA LEU A 117 -3.47 5.80 10.25
C LEU A 117 -2.04 5.49 10.75
N GLY A 118 -1.03 5.53 9.86
CA GLY A 118 0.37 5.29 10.17
C GLY A 118 1.00 4.17 9.32
N VAL A 119 1.37 3.05 9.96
CA VAL A 119 2.01 1.88 9.31
C VAL A 119 0.96 0.85 8.91
N VAL A 120 0.90 0.53 7.62
CA VAL A 120 -0.05 -0.45 7.06
C VAL A 120 0.68 -1.66 6.49
N GLY A 121 0.31 -2.85 6.95
CA GLY A 121 0.72 -4.12 6.34
C GLY A 121 -0.14 -4.41 5.10
N VAL A 122 0.48 -4.65 3.95
CA VAL A 122 -0.21 -4.90 2.67
C VAL A 122 0.13 -6.29 2.17
N PHE A 123 -0.87 -7.13 1.94
CA PHE A 123 -0.70 -8.44 1.32
C PHE A 123 -1.13 -8.40 -0.14
N ALA A 124 -0.19 -8.64 -1.05
CA ALA A 124 -0.46 -8.83 -2.47
C ALA A 124 -0.55 -10.32 -2.78
N GLY A 125 -1.61 -10.76 -3.47
CA GLY A 125 -1.88 -12.17 -3.75
C GLY A 125 -2.80 -12.41 -4.94
N GLY A 126 -3.23 -11.35 -5.62
CA GLY A 126 -4.05 -11.41 -6.82
C GLY A 126 -3.32 -12.03 -8.02
N LYS A 127 -4.10 -12.53 -8.98
CA LYS A 127 -3.58 -13.17 -10.20
C LYS A 127 -2.79 -12.20 -11.09
N ASP A 128 -3.29 -10.98 -11.24
CA ASP A 128 -2.58 -9.89 -11.93
C ASP A 128 -1.55 -9.30 -10.96
N SER A 129 -0.38 -9.93 -10.86
CA SER A 129 0.55 -9.76 -9.73
C SER A 129 1.01 -8.31 -9.54
N LEU A 130 1.27 -7.60 -10.64
CA LEU A 130 1.73 -6.21 -10.61
C LEU A 130 0.58 -5.26 -10.30
N LEU A 131 -0.57 -5.47 -10.95
CA LEU A 131 -1.73 -4.60 -10.76
C LEU A 131 -2.29 -4.71 -9.33
N ASP A 132 -2.40 -5.92 -8.80
CA ASP A 132 -2.83 -6.17 -7.41
C ASP A 132 -1.88 -5.53 -6.39
N LEU A 133 -0.57 -5.63 -6.64
CA LEU A 133 0.44 -4.99 -5.82
C LEU A 133 0.25 -3.46 -5.77
N VAL A 134 0.05 -2.82 -6.93
CA VAL A 134 -0.19 -1.37 -7.01
C VAL A 134 -1.51 -0.99 -6.34
N HIS A 135 -2.58 -1.78 -6.53
CA HIS A 135 -3.84 -1.58 -5.85
C HIS A 135 -3.69 -1.54 -4.32
N GLY A 136 -2.76 -2.31 -3.73
CA GLY A 136 -2.50 -2.32 -2.30
C GLY A 136 -1.62 -1.14 -1.84
N ILE A 137 -0.51 -0.87 -2.54
CA ILE A 137 0.49 0.12 -2.09
C ILE A 137 0.02 1.56 -2.36
N ALA A 138 -0.42 1.85 -3.58
CA ALA A 138 -0.69 3.22 -4.01
C ALA A 138 -1.69 3.98 -3.12
N PRO A 139 -2.85 3.40 -2.70
CA PRO A 139 -3.78 4.11 -1.81
C PRO A 139 -3.21 4.38 -0.42
N VAL A 140 -2.42 3.45 0.12
CA VAL A 140 -1.77 3.61 1.43
C VAL A 140 -0.85 4.83 1.39
N LEU A 141 0.00 4.93 0.36
CA LEU A 141 0.92 6.04 0.21
C LEU A 141 0.22 7.36 -0.10
N ALA A 142 -0.81 7.34 -0.96
CA ALA A 142 -1.59 8.53 -1.30
C ALA A 142 -2.26 9.14 -0.05
N GLY A 143 -2.71 8.28 0.87
CA GLY A 143 -3.25 8.67 2.17
C GLY A 143 -2.22 9.21 3.15
N GLY A 144 -0.92 9.18 2.85
CA GLY A 144 0.14 9.60 3.78
C GLY A 144 0.56 8.53 4.79
N ASN A 145 0.12 7.29 4.60
CA ASN A 145 0.59 6.14 5.36
C ASN A 145 1.86 5.56 4.75
N VAL A 146 2.57 4.73 5.51
CA VAL A 146 3.70 3.94 5.04
C VAL A 146 3.31 2.46 4.93
N ALA A 147 3.91 1.75 3.98
CA ALA A 147 3.53 0.38 3.65
C ALA A 147 4.64 -0.63 3.96
N ILE A 148 4.28 -1.74 4.61
CA ILE A 148 5.08 -2.96 4.65
C ILE A 148 4.36 -3.98 3.79
N THR A 149 4.90 -4.27 2.62
CA THR A 149 4.22 -5.06 1.60
C THR A 149 4.79 -6.46 1.50
N LEU A 150 3.94 -7.46 1.68
CA LEU A 150 4.26 -8.85 1.43
C LEU A 150 3.81 -9.16 0.00
N ALA A 151 4.78 -9.37 -0.88
CA ALA A 151 4.58 -9.62 -2.29
C ALA A 151 3.79 -10.91 -2.54
N ASN A 152 3.28 -11.08 -3.77
CA ASN A 152 2.68 -12.34 -4.18
C ASN A 152 3.72 -13.47 -4.10
N GLN A 153 3.45 -14.46 -3.25
CA GLN A 153 4.37 -15.57 -3.00
C GLN A 153 4.63 -16.46 -4.23
N ASN A 154 3.70 -16.47 -5.20
CA ASN A 154 3.83 -17.23 -6.44
C ASN A 154 4.48 -16.42 -7.57
N PHE A 155 4.24 -15.11 -7.59
CA PHE A 155 4.67 -14.21 -8.67
C PHE A 155 5.42 -12.97 -8.13
N PRO A 156 6.57 -13.14 -7.44
CA PRO A 156 7.21 -12.04 -6.70
C PRO A 156 8.04 -11.06 -7.55
N LEU A 157 8.45 -11.39 -8.78
CA LEU A 157 9.46 -10.56 -9.47
C LEU A 157 9.00 -9.13 -9.74
N SER A 158 7.73 -8.94 -10.09
CA SER A 158 7.15 -7.61 -10.31
C SER A 158 7.30 -6.73 -9.05
N ALA A 159 7.19 -7.29 -7.85
CA ALA A 159 7.38 -6.56 -6.61
C ALA A 159 8.85 -6.20 -6.35
N ILE A 160 9.77 -7.10 -6.72
CA ILE A 160 11.21 -6.86 -6.62
C ILE A 160 11.60 -5.72 -7.57
N THR A 161 11.18 -5.77 -8.82
CA THR A 161 11.45 -4.71 -9.81
C THR A 161 10.81 -3.39 -9.42
N LEU A 162 9.59 -3.41 -8.86
CA LEU A 162 8.94 -2.20 -8.35
C LEU A 162 9.69 -1.61 -7.14
N SER A 163 10.37 -2.42 -6.33
CA SER A 163 11.21 -1.90 -5.22
C SER A 163 12.37 -1.04 -5.72
N GLU A 164 12.96 -1.38 -6.87
CA GLU A 164 13.98 -0.56 -7.52
C GLU A 164 13.38 0.73 -8.10
N VAL A 165 12.17 0.65 -8.66
CA VAL A 165 11.43 1.84 -9.11
C VAL A 165 11.29 2.81 -7.95
N PHE A 166 10.79 2.37 -6.78
CA PHE A 166 10.68 3.21 -5.59
C PHE A 166 12.00 3.87 -5.20
N ALA A 167 13.10 3.12 -5.21
CA ALA A 167 14.43 3.63 -4.88
C ALA A 167 14.92 4.73 -5.85
N THR A 168 14.40 4.78 -7.07
CA THR A 168 14.76 5.76 -8.11
C THR A 168 13.68 6.82 -8.38
N SER A 169 12.63 6.86 -7.55
CA SER A 169 11.49 7.77 -7.69
C SER A 169 11.40 8.81 -6.57
N ASP A 170 12.51 9.10 -5.88
CA ASP A 170 12.59 10.03 -4.73
C ASP A 170 11.66 9.68 -3.57
N LEU A 171 11.20 8.42 -3.49
CA LEU A 171 10.42 7.94 -2.37
C LEU A 171 11.33 7.84 -1.13
N PRO A 172 10.98 8.49 -0.01
CA PRO A 172 11.83 8.44 1.18
C PRO A 172 12.01 7.01 1.70
N ALA A 173 13.21 6.70 2.18
CA ALA A 173 13.51 5.38 2.77
C ALA A 173 12.51 5.04 3.90
N GLY A 174 12.03 3.79 3.89
CA GLY A 174 11.07 3.28 4.86
C GLY A 174 9.59 3.55 4.55
N VAL A 175 9.28 4.43 3.58
CA VAL A 175 7.88 4.68 3.17
C VAL A 175 7.23 3.44 2.55
N VAL A 176 8.01 2.65 1.81
CA VAL A 176 7.63 1.31 1.38
C VAL A 176 8.77 0.35 1.73
N ASN A 177 8.42 -0.75 2.38
CA ASN A 177 9.30 -1.92 2.53
C ASN A 177 8.64 -3.11 1.83
N VAL A 178 9.34 -3.76 0.90
CA VAL A 178 8.84 -4.93 0.16
C VAL A 178 9.50 -6.20 0.67
N LEU A 179 8.70 -7.16 1.11
CA LEU A 179 9.13 -8.48 1.56
C LEU A 179 8.60 -9.54 0.60
N THR A 180 9.48 -10.46 0.20
CA THR A 180 9.11 -11.68 -0.50
C THR A 180 9.09 -12.85 0.49
N GLY A 181 8.13 -13.74 0.37
CA GLY A 181 8.04 -14.91 1.25
C GLY A 181 6.63 -15.46 1.35
N LYS A 182 6.44 -16.43 2.25
CA LYS A 182 5.14 -17.08 2.43
C LYS A 182 4.25 -16.25 3.35
N HIS A 183 3.03 -15.98 2.89
CA HIS A 183 2.06 -15.27 3.72
C HIS A 183 1.72 -16.05 4.99
N SER A 184 1.60 -17.37 4.91
CA SER A 184 1.29 -18.22 6.06
C SER A 184 2.32 -18.15 7.20
N GLU A 185 3.57 -17.79 6.90
CA GLU A 185 4.64 -17.69 7.91
C GLU A 185 4.72 -16.30 8.54
N LEU A 186 4.34 -15.24 7.82
CA LEU A 186 4.48 -13.84 8.25
C LEU A 186 3.16 -13.20 8.70
N ALA A 187 2.01 -13.69 8.22
CA ALA A 187 0.73 -13.01 8.39
C ALA A 187 0.33 -12.84 9.86
N SER A 188 0.51 -13.87 10.69
CA SER A 188 0.24 -13.79 12.13
C SER A 188 1.16 -12.80 12.85
N TRP A 189 2.41 -12.66 12.41
CA TRP A 189 3.34 -11.69 12.97
C TRP A 189 2.98 -10.26 12.58
N VAL A 190 2.58 -10.02 11.33
CA VAL A 190 2.04 -8.71 10.89
C VAL A 190 0.78 -8.38 11.70
N ALA A 191 -0.11 -9.36 11.87
CA ALA A 191 -1.38 -9.24 12.58
C ALA A 191 -1.24 -8.97 14.07
N SER A 192 -0.22 -9.49 14.73
CA SER A 192 0.00 -9.29 16.18
C SER A 192 1.00 -8.18 16.50
N HIS A 193 1.69 -7.60 15.51
CA HIS A 193 2.69 -6.56 15.76
C HIS A 193 2.02 -5.30 16.33
N MET A 194 2.56 -4.77 17.43
CA MET A 194 2.00 -3.59 18.11
C MET A 194 2.22 -2.31 17.30
N ASP A 195 3.34 -2.21 16.59
CA ASP A 195 3.68 -1.02 15.78
C ASP A 195 3.12 -1.03 14.35
N ILE A 196 2.21 -1.94 14.01
CA ILE A 196 1.45 -1.92 12.75
C ILE A 196 0.02 -1.51 13.07
N ASP A 197 -0.48 -0.45 12.42
CA ASP A 197 -1.78 0.17 12.75
C ASP A 197 -2.93 -0.40 11.92
N GLY A 198 -2.63 -0.84 10.69
CA GLY A 198 -3.62 -1.34 9.75
C GLY A 198 -3.12 -2.48 8.88
N ILE A 199 -4.04 -3.26 8.33
CA ILE A 199 -3.76 -4.35 7.39
C ILE A 199 -4.74 -4.31 6.22
N ASP A 200 -4.18 -4.28 5.01
CA ASP A 200 -4.85 -4.67 3.78
C ASP A 200 -4.61 -6.15 3.52
N GLY A 201 -5.60 -6.98 3.87
CA GLY A 201 -5.58 -8.42 3.73
C GLY A 201 -6.11 -8.91 2.38
N SER A 202 -6.19 -8.07 1.34
CA SER A 202 -6.79 -8.47 0.06
C SER A 202 -6.12 -9.64 -0.63
N GLY A 203 -4.79 -9.72 -0.56
CA GLY A 203 -4.03 -10.84 -1.12
C GLY A 203 -4.09 -12.13 -0.31
N LEU A 204 -4.72 -12.13 0.87
CA LEU A 204 -4.83 -13.32 1.70
C LEU A 204 -5.98 -14.22 1.27
N ASP A 205 -5.74 -15.52 1.30
CA ASP A 205 -6.80 -16.52 1.26
C ASP A 205 -7.68 -16.42 2.52
N SER A 206 -8.88 -17.00 2.45
CA SER A 206 -9.87 -16.87 3.52
C SER A 206 -9.42 -17.45 4.86
N GLN A 207 -8.61 -18.51 4.87
CA GLN A 207 -8.15 -19.15 6.10
C GLN A 207 -7.08 -18.31 6.80
N VAL A 208 -6.10 -17.81 6.03
CA VAL A 208 -5.05 -16.92 6.57
C VAL A 208 -5.64 -15.57 6.95
N TYR A 209 -6.62 -15.06 6.20
CA TYR A 209 -7.30 -13.82 6.55
C TYR A 209 -8.03 -13.92 7.91
N GLU A 210 -8.71 -15.02 8.19
CA GLU A 210 -9.38 -15.22 9.48
C GLU A 210 -8.39 -15.33 10.63
N SER A 211 -7.24 -16.00 10.43
CA SER A 211 -6.20 -16.06 11.46
C SER A 211 -5.58 -14.68 11.74
N VAL A 212 -5.42 -13.85 10.71
CA VAL A 212 -5.00 -12.44 10.83
C VAL A 212 -6.02 -11.63 11.64
N ARG A 213 -7.32 -11.81 11.39
CA ARG A 213 -8.37 -11.13 12.16
C ARG A 213 -8.35 -11.52 13.63
N LEU A 214 -8.17 -12.82 13.92
CA LEU A 214 -8.07 -13.30 15.30
C LEU A 214 -6.83 -12.74 16.01
N ALA A 215 -5.66 -12.79 15.38
CA ALA A 215 -4.42 -12.25 15.95
C ALA A 215 -4.44 -10.71 16.08
N GLY A 216 -5.22 -10.02 15.23
CA GLY A 216 -5.42 -8.57 15.33
C GLY A 216 -6.25 -8.12 16.54
N THR A 217 -6.90 -9.04 17.25
CA THR A 217 -7.69 -8.69 18.45
C THR A 217 -6.81 -8.23 19.62
N ASP A 218 -5.53 -8.63 19.65
CA ASP A 218 -4.57 -8.27 20.71
C ASP A 218 -4.31 -6.76 20.81
N ASN A 219 -4.45 -6.01 19.70
CA ASN A 219 -4.26 -4.56 19.70
C ASN A 219 -5.34 -3.80 18.93
N LEU A 220 -6.42 -4.48 18.53
CA LEU A 220 -7.57 -3.91 17.84
C LEU A 220 -7.23 -3.14 16.55
N LYS A 221 -6.11 -3.51 15.89
CA LYS A 221 -5.68 -2.86 14.63
C LYS A 221 -6.74 -2.99 13.54
N ARG A 222 -6.72 -2.06 12.60
CA ARG A 222 -7.71 -2.03 11.52
C ARG A 222 -7.39 -3.05 10.44
N ILE A 223 -8.27 -4.02 10.22
CA ILE A 223 -8.07 -5.06 9.20
C ILE A 223 -9.19 -4.98 8.17
N LYS A 224 -8.81 -4.83 6.89
CA LYS A 224 -9.75 -4.69 5.77
C LYS A 224 -9.35 -5.56 4.58
N LYS A 225 -10.34 -5.87 3.76
CA LYS A 225 -10.21 -6.52 2.46
C LYS A 225 -11.06 -5.75 1.46
N PHE A 226 -10.56 -5.65 0.23
CA PHE A 226 -11.16 -4.90 -0.86
C PHE A 226 -11.15 -5.72 -2.15
N SER A 227 -12.07 -5.40 -3.06
CA SER A 227 -11.98 -5.79 -4.47
C SER A 227 -10.97 -4.90 -5.20
N SER A 228 -10.50 -5.34 -6.36
CA SER A 228 -9.60 -4.58 -7.25
C SER A 228 -10.31 -3.44 -8.00
N THR A 229 -11.24 -2.75 -7.33
CA THR A 229 -11.99 -1.63 -7.92
C THR A 229 -11.22 -0.33 -7.69
N GLU A 230 -11.08 0.49 -8.72
CA GLU A 230 -10.50 1.82 -8.62
C GLU A 230 -11.44 2.74 -7.84
N SER A 231 -11.09 3.05 -6.59
CA SER A 231 -11.96 3.77 -5.66
C SER A 231 -11.13 4.42 -4.54
N PRO A 232 -11.51 5.62 -4.05
CA PRO A 232 -10.84 6.23 -2.91
C PRO A 232 -11.11 5.47 -1.60
N GLU A 233 -12.08 4.54 -1.56
CA GLU A 233 -12.44 3.77 -0.36
C GLU A 233 -11.24 3.11 0.32
N ARG A 234 -10.29 2.58 -0.46
CA ARG A 234 -9.10 1.94 0.11
C ARG A 234 -8.16 2.94 0.79
N ILE A 235 -8.10 4.18 0.29
CA ILE A 235 -7.39 5.27 0.99
C ILE A 235 -8.09 5.54 2.33
N LEU A 236 -9.40 5.80 2.27
CA LEU A 236 -10.21 6.20 3.43
C LEU A 236 -10.22 5.13 4.53
N ALA A 237 -10.20 3.87 4.14
CA ALA A 237 -10.14 2.75 5.06
C ALA A 237 -8.87 2.73 5.92
N PHE A 238 -7.83 3.49 5.59
CA PHE A 238 -6.62 3.67 6.41
C PHE A 238 -6.39 5.13 6.81
N MET A 239 -7.48 5.88 7.00
CA MET A 239 -7.48 7.22 7.60
C MET A 239 -8.20 7.23 8.95
N GLU A 240 -7.81 8.13 9.83
CA GLU A 240 -8.52 8.46 11.07
C GLU A 240 -9.21 9.82 10.94
N SER A 241 -10.39 9.92 11.54
CA SER A 241 -11.14 11.19 11.59
C SER A 241 -10.75 11.95 12.85
N LYS A 242 -10.04 13.06 12.69
CA LYS A 242 -9.75 13.97 13.79
C LYS A 242 -10.66 15.18 13.76
N THR A 243 -11.45 15.34 14.80
CA THR A 243 -12.32 16.50 14.96
C THR A 243 -11.65 17.56 15.84
N VAL A 244 -11.39 18.72 15.27
CA VAL A 244 -10.78 19.88 15.94
C VAL A 244 -11.88 20.88 16.30
N TRP A 245 -11.91 21.28 17.57
CA TRP A 245 -12.77 22.34 18.08
C TRP A 245 -11.91 23.59 18.32
N HIS A 246 -12.08 24.61 17.49
CA HIS A 246 -11.35 25.87 17.63
C HIS A 246 -12.31 26.95 18.17
N PRO A 247 -12.03 27.55 19.35
CA PRO A 247 -12.87 28.63 19.87
C PRO A 247 -12.96 29.80 18.88
N ILE A 248 -14.14 30.38 18.78
CA ILE A 248 -14.35 31.65 18.08
C ILE A 248 -14.33 32.73 19.15
N GLY A 249 -13.40 33.68 19.04
CA GLY A 249 -13.40 34.87 19.89
C GLY A 249 -14.70 35.65 19.69
N ILE A 250 -15.40 35.94 20.78
CA ILE A 250 -16.51 36.90 20.80
C ILE A 250 -15.94 38.30 20.75
#